data_AF-A0A3M0YHF0-F1
#
_entry.id   AF-A0A3M0YHF0-F1
#
_cell.length_a   1.000
_cell.length_b   1.000
_cell.length_c   1.000
_cell.angle_alpha   90.00
_cell.angle_beta   90.00
_cell.angle_gamma   90.00
#
_symmetry.space_group_name_H-M   'P 1'
#
loop_
_entity.id
_entity.type
_entity.pdbx_description
1 polymer ?
#
loop_
_entity_poly.entity_id
_entity_poly.type
_entity_poly.pdbx_seq_one_letter_code
_entity_poly.pdbx_strand_id
1 'polypeptide(L)' 'MPFSLSFEFFPPKSGEGAARLRRAYMKLAQLRPEFFSVTYGAGGSTRERTLETALEIREATGIDV' A
#
# COMPACT_ATOMS: atom_id res chain seq x y z
N MET A 1 -19.62 -18.66 2.34
CA MET A 1 -18.24 -18.28 2.72
C MET A 1 -18.11 -16.78 2.55
N PRO A 2 -17.66 -16.02 3.55
CA PRO A 2 -17.19 -14.66 3.30
C PRO A 2 -16.01 -14.72 2.33
N PHE A 3 -15.91 -13.76 1.41
CA PHE A 3 -14.79 -13.65 0.47
C PHE A 3 -13.71 -12.75 1.08
N SER A 4 -12.46 -13.21 1.06
CA SER A 4 -11.29 -12.41 1.47
C SER A 4 -10.84 -11.51 0.32
N LEU A 5 -10.58 -10.24 0.63
CA LEU A 5 -10.14 -9.23 -0.31
C LEU A 5 -8.84 -8.60 0.16
N SER A 6 -7.86 -8.47 -0.72
CA SER A 6 -6.64 -7.71 -0.48
C SER A 6 -6.24 -6.92 -1.73
N PHE A 7 -5.37 -5.93 -1.55
CA PHE A 7 -4.82 -5.13 -2.65
C PHE A 7 -3.32 -5.01 -2.52
N GLU A 8 -2.63 -5.06 -3.65
CA GLU A 8 -1.18 -4.89 -3.73
C GLU A 8 -0.84 -3.53 -4.36
N PHE A 9 0.13 -2.84 -3.76
CA PHE A 9 0.66 -1.57 -4.22
C PHE A 9 2.13 -1.67 -4.62
N PHE A 10 2.54 -0.76 -5.50
CA PHE A 10 3.93 -0.56 -5.86
C PHE A 10 4.46 0.72 -5.21
N PRO A 11 5.67 0.72 -4.61
CA PRO A 11 6.26 1.92 -4.05
C PRO A 11 6.37 3.04 -5.11
N PRO A 12 5.93 4.27 -4.82
CA PRO A 12 5.95 5.35 -5.78
C PRO A 12 7.40 5.79 -6.06
N LYS A 13 7.68 6.17 -7.31
CA LYS A 13 9.00 6.67 -7.74
C LYS A 13 9.08 8.20 -7.77
N SER A 14 7.96 8.89 -7.55
CA SER A 14 7.85 10.35 -7.60
C SER A 14 6.81 10.86 -6.60
N GLY A 15 6.88 12.15 -6.27
CA GLY A 15 5.91 12.81 -5.38
C GLY A 15 4.48 12.80 -5.92
N GLU A 16 4.32 12.95 -7.23
CA GLU A 16 3.01 12.81 -7.90
C GLU A 16 2.46 11.38 -7.75
N GLY A 17 3.32 10.38 -7.94
CA GLY A 17 2.98 8.97 -7.72
C GLY A 17 2.52 8.71 -6.28
N ALA A 18 3.20 9.30 -5.29
CA ALA A 18 2.81 9.20 -3.88
C ALA A 18 1.43 9.84 -3.62
N ALA A 19 1.17 11.02 -4.19
CA ALA A 19 -0.14 11.66 -4.06
C ALA A 19 -1.27 10.83 -4.69
N ARG A 20 -1.00 10.17 -5.83
CA ARG A 20 -1.95 9.24 -6.46
C ARG A 20 -2.17 7.99 -5.61
N LEU A 21 -1.11 7.43 -5.05
CA LEU A 21 -1.17 6.26 -4.18
C LEU A 21 -2.01 6.54 -2.93
N ARG A 22 -1.82 7.71 -2.29
CA ARG A 22 -2.66 8.17 -1.16
C ARG A 22 -4.15 8.17 -1.48
N ARG A 23 -4.52 8.73 -2.63
CA ARG A 23 -5.94 8.72 -3.05
C ARG A 23 -6.45 7.30 -3.31
N ALA A 24 -5.61 6.42 -3.85
CA ALA A 24 -5.99 5.06 -4.17
C ALA A 24 -6.23 4.22 -2.91
N TYR A 25 -5.28 4.14 -1.98
CA TYR A 25 -5.44 3.31 -0.78
C TYR A 25 -6.59 3.81 0.10
N MET A 26 -6.80 5.14 0.20
CA MET A 26 -7.92 5.69 0.99
C MET A 26 -9.27 5.30 0.41
N LYS A 27 -9.39 5.25 -0.92
CA LYS A 27 -10.61 4.80 -1.58
C LYS A 27 -10.83 3.30 -1.41
N LEU A 28 -9.78 2.50 -1.55
CA LEU A 28 -9.84 1.05 -1.45
C LEU A 28 -10.07 0.57 -0.01
N ALA A 29 -9.59 1.30 1.00
CA ALA A 29 -9.82 1.02 2.41
C ALA A 29 -11.32 1.00 2.79
N GLN A 30 -12.16 1.75 2.06
CA GLN A 30 -13.62 1.75 2.26
C GLN A 30 -14.26 0.38 1.98
N LEU A 31 -13.57 -0.49 1.22
CA LEU A 31 -14.01 -1.86 0.93
C LEU A 31 -13.68 -2.83 2.06
N ARG A 32 -13.01 -2.37 3.13
CA ARG A 32 -12.58 -3.18 4.29
C ARG A 32 -11.84 -4.46 3.87
N PRO A 33 -10.73 -4.34 3.12
CA PRO A 33 -9.89 -5.48 2.79
C PRO A 33 -9.30 -6.08 4.07
N GLU A 34 -8.95 -7.37 4.01
CA GLU A 34 -8.31 -8.09 5.10
C GLU A 34 -6.91 -7.54 5.38
N PHE A 35 -6.16 -7.21 4.32
CA PHE A 35 -4.85 -6.58 4.39
C PHE A 35 -4.49 -5.88 3.08
N PHE A 36 -3.44 -5.07 3.11
CA PHE A 36 -2.75 -4.57 1.93
C PHE A 36 -1.35 -5.18 1.82
N SER A 37 -0.77 -5.21 0.62
CA SER A 37 0.64 -5.54 0.45
C SER A 37 1.38 -4.44 -0.33
N VAL A 38 2.68 -4.33 -0.11
CA VAL A 38 3.57 -3.45 -0.90
C VAL A 38 4.68 -4.29 -1.49
N THR A 39 4.87 -4.20 -2.80
CA THR A 39 5.92 -4.97 -3.49
C THR A 39 7.32 -4.58 -3.03
N TYR A 40 8.21 -5.56 -3.06
CA TYR A 40 9.63 -5.39 -2.79
C TYR A 40 10.44 -5.64 -4.06
N GLY A 41 11.16 -4.61 -4.53
CA GLY A 41 11.93 -4.69 -5.77
C GLY A 41 13.03 -5.74 -5.71
N ALA A 42 13.27 -6.42 -6.83
CA ALA A 42 14.32 -7.43 -6.96
C ALA A 42 15.67 -6.88 -6.48
N GLY A 43 16.41 -7.71 -5.74
CA GLY A 43 17.70 -7.33 -5.15
C GLY A 43 17.65 -6.21 -4.09
N GLY A 44 16.46 -5.80 -3.61
CA GLY A 44 16.34 -4.73 -2.63
C GLY A 44 16.34 -3.31 -3.21
N SER A 45 16.18 -3.17 -4.53
CA SER A 45 16.18 -1.88 -5.25
C SER A 45 15.13 -0.86 -4.77
N THR A 46 14.11 -1.30 -4.02
CA THR A 46 13.07 -0.42 -3.46
C THR A 46 12.93 -0.54 -1.95
N ARG A 47 13.88 -1.14 -1.22
CA ARG A 47 13.74 -1.46 0.22
C ARG A 47 13.19 -0.32 1.06
N GLU A 48 13.80 0.86 0.97
CA GLU A 48 13.41 2.05 1.72
C GLU A 48 12.00 2.51 1.34
N ARG A 49 11.73 2.67 0.04
CA ARG A 49 10.42 3.10 -0.45
C ARG A 49 9.31 2.11 -0.12
N THR A 50 9.59 0.82 -0.15
CA THR A 50 8.64 -0.23 0.25
C THR A 50 8.28 -0.08 1.72
N LEU A 51 9.28 0.07 2.60
CA LEU A 51 9.04 0.27 4.03
C LEU A 51 8.26 1.56 4.30
N GLU A 52 8.69 2.68 3.73
CA GLU A 52 8.01 3.97 3.88
C GLU A 52 6.55 3.90 3.44
N THR A 53 6.29 3.29 2.27
CA THR A 53 4.94 3.11 1.74
C THR A 53 4.08 2.25 2.67
N ALA A 54 4.62 1.14 3.19
CA ALA A 54 3.89 0.25 4.08
C ALA A 54 3.52 0.93 5.41
N LEU A 55 4.47 1.68 5.99
CA LEU A 55 4.24 2.46 7.21
C LEU A 55 3.18 3.54 6.99
N GLU A 56 3.26 4.31 5.90
CA GLU A 56 2.31 5.38 5.56
C GLU A 56 0.88 4.82 5.40
N ILE A 57 0.72 3.71 4.67
CA ILE A 57 -0.59 3.08 4.46
C ILE A 57 -1.17 2.63 5.80
N ARG A 58 -0.39 1.91 6.61
CA ARG A 58 -0.86 1.38 7.90
C ARG A 58 -1.28 2.50 8.85
N GLU A 59 -0.49 3.57 8.93
CA GLU A 59 -0.81 4.74 9.76
C GLU A 59 -2.07 5.46 9.28
N ALA A 60 -2.24 5.62 7.96
CA ALA A 60 -3.37 6.34 7.39
C ALA A 60 -4.70 5.57 7.43
N THR A 61 -4.68 4.23 7.32
CA THR A 61 -5.90 3.43 7.20
C THR A 61 -6.19 2.53 8.41
N GLY A 62 -5.19 2.24 9.24
CA GLY A 62 -5.31 1.26 10.34
C GLY A 62 -5.53 -0.19 9.87
N ILE A 63 -5.28 -0.47 8.59
CA ILE A 63 -5.36 -1.82 8.00
C ILE A 63 -3.96 -2.41 8.01
N ASP A 64 -3.84 -3.72 8.24
CA ASP A 64 -2.56 -4.41 8.21
C ASP A 64 -1.91 -4.35 6.82
N VAL A 65 -0.58 -4.16 6.80
CA VAL A 65 0.26 -4.03 5.60
C VAL A 65 1.52 -4.84 5.73
#